data_AF-A0A7Y4D2U6-F1
#
_entry.id   AF-A0A7Y4D2U6-F1
#
_cell.length_a   1.000
_cell.length_b   1.000
_cell.length_c   1.000
_cell.angle_alpha   90.00
_cell.angle_beta   90.00
_cell.angle_gamma   90.00
#
_symmetry.space_group_name_H-M   'P 1'
#
loop_
_entity.id
_entity.type
_entity.pdbx_description
1 polymer ?
#
loop_
_entity_poly.entity_id
_entity_poly.type
_entity_poly.pdbx_seq_one_letter_code
_entity_poly.pdbx_strand_id
1 'polypeptide(L)'
;MNRKFWMPILLTLFVILNVGLISGLATKSTYRFSAEYPMVGWERISLRLENGRVKMQYIGYDMDGNVAQTKQMFGVFLRWGNHYYLYQLDQDQAQDKQTFNIKNLYIQQTQGKRSVLVSNQRGLYVTKKGTPLELKGIMHGDRLR
;
A
#
# COMPACT_ATOMS: atom_id res chain seq x y z
N MET A 1 -28.48 12.64 27.33
CA MET A 1 -27.95 12.91 25.97
C MET A 1 -28.83 12.16 24.96
N ASN A 2 -29.51 12.87 24.05
CA ASN A 2 -30.66 12.32 23.30
C ASN A 2 -30.27 11.36 22.17
N ARG A 3 -30.84 10.16 22.17
CA ARG A 3 -30.70 9.10 21.14
C ARG A 3 -30.97 9.58 19.71
N LYS A 4 -31.83 10.60 19.54
CA LYS A 4 -32.16 11.22 18.25
C LYS A 4 -30.98 12.00 17.63
N PHE A 5 -30.03 12.47 18.43
CA PHE A 5 -28.84 13.18 17.94
C PHE A 5 -27.76 12.22 17.43
N TRP A 6 -27.57 11.07 18.10
CA TRP A 6 -26.56 10.08 17.73
C TRP A 6 -26.95 9.21 16.53
N MET A 7 -28.24 8.97 16.33
CA MET A 7 -28.76 8.15 15.24
C MET A 7 -28.28 8.58 13.84
N PRO A 8 -28.39 9.86 13.42
CA PRO A 8 -27.90 10.29 12.11
C PRO A 8 -26.37 10.15 11.98
N ILE A 9 -25.62 10.38 13.06
CA ILE A 9 -24.15 10.23 13.08
C ILE A 9 -23.77 8.76 12.85
N LEU A 10 -24.39 7.84 13.59
CA LEU A 10 -24.15 6.41 13.45
C LEU A 10 -24.56 5.89 12.08
N LEU A 11 -25.70 6.35 11.55
CA LEU A 11 -26.15 6.00 10.21
C LEU A 11 -25.15 6.46 9.14
N THR A 12 -24.65 7.70 9.27
CA THR A 12 -23.66 8.25 8.32
C THR A 12 -22.36 7.44 8.35
N LEU A 13 -21.84 7.13 9.55
CA LEU A 13 -20.65 6.30 9.71
C LEU A 13 -20.85 4.89 9.11
N PHE A 14 -22.03 4.31 9.36
CA PHE A 14 -22.40 3.00 8.81
C PHE A 14 -22.40 3.02 7.28
N VAL A 15 -23.00 4.04 6.66
CA VAL A 15 -23.04 4.17 5.19
C VAL A 15 -21.63 4.32 4.62
N ILE A 16 -20.80 5.20 5.19
CA ILE A 16 -19.41 5.43 4.72
C ILE A 16 -18.60 4.13 4.78
N LEU A 17 -18.72 3.38 5.88
CA LEU A 17 -18.03 2.10 6.06
C LEU A 17 -18.48 1.07 5.02
N ASN A 18 -19.80 0.94 4.78
CA ASN A 18 -20.34 0.00 3.80
C ASN A 18 -19.90 0.34 2.37
N VAL A 19 -19.85 1.63 2.01
CA VAL A 19 -19.32 2.06 0.70
C VAL A 19 -17.88 1.60 0.53
N GLY A 20 -17.04 1.79 1.56
CA GLY A 20 -15.65 1.36 1.56
C GLY A 20 -15.48 -0.16 1.44
N LEU A 21 -16.31 -0.92 2.15
CA LEU A 21 -16.34 -2.38 2.14
C LEU A 21 -16.77 -2.94 0.78
N ILE A 22 -17.92 -2.50 0.26
CA ILE A 22 -18.46 -2.96 -1.01
C ILE A 22 -17.49 -2.65 -2.16
N SER A 23 -16.94 -1.43 -2.17
CA SER A 23 -15.92 -1.01 -3.14
C SER A 23 -14.65 -1.87 -3.03
N GLY A 24 -14.20 -2.20 -1.82
CA GLY A 24 -13.08 -3.11 -1.59
C GLY A 24 -13.35 -4.53 -2.08
N LEU A 25 -14.53 -5.07 -1.80
CA LEU A 25 -14.97 -6.39 -2.25
C LEU A 25 -15.13 -6.48 -3.77
N ALA A 26 -15.60 -5.42 -4.41
CA ALA A 26 -15.72 -5.36 -5.87
C ALA A 26 -14.37 -5.15 -6.59
N THR A 27 -13.30 -4.85 -5.85
CA THR A 27 -11.99 -4.55 -6.45
C THR A 27 -11.22 -5.83 -6.78
N LYS A 28 -10.78 -5.89 -8.03
CA LYS A 28 -9.83 -6.89 -8.52
C LYS A 28 -8.79 -6.22 -9.39
N SER A 29 -7.62 -5.94 -8.81
CA SER A 29 -6.54 -5.24 -9.50
C SER A 29 -5.17 -5.69 -9.01
N THR A 30 -4.23 -5.80 -9.95
CA THR A 30 -2.83 -6.06 -9.62
C THR A 30 -1.97 -4.93 -10.18
N TYR A 31 -1.12 -4.36 -9.34
CA TYR A 31 -0.19 -3.29 -9.71
C TYR A 31 1.26 -3.70 -9.46
N ARG A 32 2.16 -3.12 -10.25
CA ARG A 32 3.60 -3.17 -10.01
C ARG A 32 4.17 -1.76 -10.16
N PHE A 33 4.71 -1.23 -9.08
CA PHE A 33 5.36 0.07 -9.02
C PHE A 33 6.86 -0.08 -8.83
N SER A 34 7.63 0.88 -9.33
CA SER A 34 9.06 0.98 -9.11
C SER A 34 9.50 2.42 -8.87
N ALA A 35 10.59 2.57 -8.12
CA ALA A 35 11.27 3.83 -7.97
C ALA A 35 12.78 3.59 -7.93
N GLU A 36 13.52 4.49 -8.55
CA GLU A 36 14.98 4.42 -8.63
C GLU A 36 15.61 5.52 -7.78
N TYR A 37 16.72 5.18 -7.13
CA TYR A 37 17.53 6.05 -6.30
C TYR A 37 18.93 6.07 -6.89
N PRO A 38 19.30 7.16 -7.60
CA PRO A 38 20.60 7.27 -8.25
C PRO A 38 21.74 6.96 -7.27
N MET A 39 22.69 6.12 -7.70
CA MET A 39 23.87 5.70 -6.92
C MET A 39 23.55 4.91 -5.63
N VAL A 40 22.32 4.44 -5.45
CA VAL A 40 21.92 3.62 -4.29
C VAL A 40 21.28 2.30 -4.73
N GLY A 41 20.36 2.35 -5.69
CA GLY A 41 19.65 1.18 -6.16
C GLY A 41 18.22 1.51 -6.58
N TRP A 42 17.32 0.55 -6.47
CA TRP A 42 15.92 0.73 -6.87
C TRP A 42 15.02 -0.19 -6.06
N GLU A 43 13.73 0.09 -6.08
CA GLU A 43 12.75 -0.68 -5.35
C GLU A 43 11.57 -1.05 -6.22
N ARG A 44 10.87 -2.11 -5.82
CA ARG A 44 9.66 -2.60 -6.45
C ARG A 44 8.60 -2.87 -5.41
N ILE A 45 7.39 -2.38 -5.67
CA ILE A 45 6.19 -2.72 -4.92
C ILE A 45 5.25 -3.48 -5.85
N SER A 46 4.95 -4.72 -5.52
CA SER A 46 3.89 -5.49 -6.16
C SER A 46 2.67 -5.51 -5.24
N LEU A 47 1.52 -5.09 -5.75
CA LEU A 47 0.29 -4.96 -4.97
C LEU A 47 -0.83 -5.74 -5.66
N ARG A 48 -1.40 -6.72 -4.96
CA ARG A 48 -2.58 -7.45 -5.40
C ARG A 48 -3.74 -7.15 -4.47
N LEU A 49 -4.83 -6.67 -5.05
CA LEU A 49 -6.08 -6.32 -4.39
C LEU A 49 -7.18 -7.19 -5.00
N GLU A 50 -7.80 -8.05 -4.19
CA GLU A 50 -8.81 -8.98 -4.67
C GLU A 50 -9.83 -9.25 -3.57
N ASN A 51 -11.10 -8.93 -3.84
CA ASN A 51 -12.22 -9.26 -2.96
C ASN A 51 -12.00 -8.78 -1.52
N GLY A 52 -11.58 -7.53 -1.34
CA GLY A 52 -11.29 -6.93 -0.04
C GLY A 52 -10.00 -7.42 0.63
N ARG A 53 -9.24 -8.32 0.00
CA ARG A 53 -7.94 -8.81 0.50
C ARG A 53 -6.79 -8.10 -0.19
N VAL A 54 -5.74 -7.80 0.56
CA VAL A 54 -4.49 -7.23 0.05
C VAL A 54 -3.34 -8.19 0.25
N LYS A 55 -2.50 -8.32 -0.78
CA LYS A 55 -1.15 -8.88 -0.71
C LYS A 55 -0.20 -7.87 -1.33
N MET A 56 0.72 -7.34 -0.54
CA MET A 56 1.76 -6.42 -0.99
C MET A 56 3.13 -7.07 -0.78
N GLN A 57 4.02 -6.88 -1.74
CA GLN A 57 5.41 -7.27 -1.65
C GLN A 57 6.27 -6.07 -1.98
N TYR A 58 7.18 -5.74 -1.07
CA TYR A 58 8.23 -4.75 -1.26
C TYR A 58 9.55 -5.48 -1.47
N ILE A 59 10.32 -5.09 -2.48
CA ILE A 59 11.69 -5.55 -2.69
C ILE A 59 12.57 -4.33 -2.97
N GLY A 60 13.59 -4.14 -2.15
CA GLY A 60 14.68 -3.19 -2.40
C GLY A 60 15.88 -3.91 -2.99
N TYR A 61 16.44 -3.34 -4.05
CA TYR A 61 17.61 -3.83 -4.76
C TYR A 61 18.75 -2.84 -4.60
N ASP A 62 19.98 -3.34 -4.48
CA ASP A 62 21.17 -2.51 -4.57
C ASP A 62 21.50 -2.13 -6.03
N MET A 63 22.57 -1.36 -6.22
CA MET A 63 23.04 -0.94 -7.55
C MET A 63 23.42 -2.12 -8.46
N ASP A 64 23.87 -3.23 -7.88
CA ASP A 64 24.30 -4.43 -8.59
C ASP A 64 23.11 -5.35 -8.93
N GLY A 65 21.89 -4.96 -8.51
CA GLY A 65 20.66 -5.72 -8.73
C GLY A 65 20.44 -6.86 -7.74
N ASN A 66 21.25 -6.97 -6.69
CA ASN A 66 21.02 -7.94 -5.63
C ASN A 66 19.90 -7.48 -4.71
N VAL A 67 19.14 -8.44 -4.16
CA VAL A 67 18.08 -8.14 -3.19
C VAL A 67 18.72 -7.67 -1.89
N ALA A 68 18.55 -6.39 -1.57
CA ALA A 68 19.01 -5.79 -0.33
C ALA A 68 18.01 -6.00 0.81
N GLN A 69 16.71 -5.98 0.50
CA GLN A 69 15.62 -6.19 1.45
C GLN A 69 14.38 -6.71 0.72
N THR A 70 13.57 -7.54 1.38
CA THR A 70 12.19 -7.76 0.96
C THR A 70 11.26 -7.86 2.15
N LYS A 71 10.03 -7.40 1.95
CA LYS A 71 8.98 -7.40 2.95
C LYS A 71 7.69 -7.87 2.33
N GLN A 72 6.95 -8.71 3.05
CA GLN A 72 5.65 -9.18 2.61
C GLN A 72 4.57 -8.68 3.57
N MET A 73 3.48 -8.19 2.99
CA MET A 73 2.34 -7.70 3.75
C MET A 73 1.07 -8.38 3.26
N PHE A 74 0.23 -8.80 4.19
CA PHE A 74 -1.03 -9.47 3.90
C PHE A 74 -2.13 -8.93 4.80
N GLY A 75 -3.34 -8.78 4.27
CA GLY A 75 -4.44 -8.30 5.08
C GLY A 75 -5.72 -8.03 4.30
N VAL A 76 -6.47 -7.05 4.79
CA VAL A 76 -7.72 -6.58 4.18
C VAL A 76 -7.64 -5.10 3.86
N PHE A 77 -8.52 -4.62 2.99
CA PHE A 77 -8.58 -3.20 2.66
C PHE A 77 -9.99 -2.67 2.46
N LEU A 78 -10.14 -1.37 2.72
CA LEU A 78 -11.29 -0.55 2.35
C LEU A 78 -10.89 0.39 1.21
N ARG A 79 -11.85 0.71 0.33
CA ARG A 79 -11.58 1.54 -0.84
C ARG A 79 -12.61 2.63 -1.04
N TRP A 80 -12.15 3.88 -1.18
CA TRP A 80 -12.97 5.01 -1.61
C TRP A 80 -12.33 5.68 -2.83
N GLY A 81 -12.87 5.41 -4.02
CA GLY A 81 -12.30 5.88 -5.28
C GLY A 81 -10.87 5.35 -5.49
N ASN A 82 -9.91 6.27 -5.48
CA ASN A 82 -8.47 5.98 -5.63
C ASN A 82 -7.74 5.80 -4.30
N HIS A 83 -8.43 5.95 -3.16
CA HIS A 83 -7.87 5.76 -1.83
C HIS A 83 -8.08 4.34 -1.33
N TYR A 84 -7.00 3.73 -0.85
CA TYR A 84 -6.94 2.37 -0.33
C TYR A 84 -6.42 2.40 1.11
N TYR A 85 -7.25 1.97 2.05
CA TYR A 85 -6.88 1.83 3.46
C TYR A 85 -6.64 0.36 3.75
N LEU A 86 -5.37 0.01 3.95
CA LEU A 86 -4.90 -1.36 4.17
C LEU A 86 -4.73 -1.61 5.66
N TYR A 87 -5.27 -2.72 6.14
CA TYR A 87 -5.07 -3.24 7.49
C TYR A 87 -4.36 -4.59 7.36
N GLN A 88 -3.07 -4.61 7.67
CA GLN A 88 -2.19 -5.69 7.23
C GLN A 88 -1.17 -6.11 8.28
N LEU A 89 -0.74 -7.37 8.18
CA LEU A 89 0.39 -7.92 8.91
C LEU A 89 1.64 -7.80 8.04
N ASP A 90 2.66 -7.20 8.61
CA ASP A 90 3.98 -7.00 8.03
C ASP A 90 4.90 -8.14 8.47
N GLN A 91 5.50 -8.83 7.50
CA GLN A 91 6.42 -9.95 7.72
C GLN A 91 7.77 -9.62 7.04
N ASP A 92 8.80 -9.40 7.86
CA ASP A 92 10.18 -9.25 7.40
C ASP A 92 10.83 -10.63 7.22
N GLN A 93 11.05 -11.02 5.96
CA GLN A 93 11.58 -12.32 5.50
C GLN A 93 11.55 -13.47 6.53
N ALA A 94 12.67 -13.72 7.23
CA ALA A 94 12.94 -14.98 7.93
C ALA A 94 12.69 -14.90 9.45
N GLN A 95 12.06 -13.84 9.95
CA GLN A 95 11.66 -13.75 11.36
C GLN A 95 10.15 -13.94 11.50
N ASP A 96 9.73 -14.80 12.44
CA ASP A 96 8.31 -15.04 12.78
C ASP A 96 7.60 -13.83 13.40
N LYS A 97 8.29 -12.69 13.57
CA LYS A 97 7.72 -11.48 14.10
C LYS A 97 6.84 -10.81 13.04
N GLN A 98 5.54 -11.02 13.18
CA GLN A 98 4.52 -10.28 12.45
C GLN A 98 4.15 -9.03 13.23
N THR A 99 4.06 -7.89 12.53
CA THR A 99 3.59 -6.64 13.12
C THR A 99 2.36 -6.15 12.39
N PHE A 100 1.35 -5.70 13.13
CA PHE A 100 0.18 -5.10 12.52
C PHE A 100 0.47 -3.66 12.10
N ASN A 101 0.06 -3.29 10.89
CA ASN A 101 0.26 -1.97 10.31
C ASN A 101 -1.00 -1.53 9.54
N ILE A 102 -1.28 -0.22 9.60
CA ILE A 102 -2.31 0.44 8.81
C ILE A 102 -1.63 1.36 7.78
N LYS A 103 -1.91 1.13 6.48
CA LYS A 103 -1.40 1.98 5.39
C LYS A 103 -2.52 2.66 4.63
N ASN A 104 -2.28 3.91 4.22
CA ASN A 104 -3.10 4.62 3.24
C ASN A 104 -2.32 4.79 1.94
N LEU A 105 -2.89 4.31 0.84
CA LEU A 105 -2.34 4.45 -0.51
C LEU A 105 -3.32 5.19 -1.39
N TYR A 106 -2.81 6.12 -2.20
CA TYR A 106 -3.55 6.69 -3.32
C TYR A 106 -3.00 6.11 -4.62
N ILE A 107 -3.86 5.47 -5.41
CA ILE A 107 -3.46 4.89 -6.70
C ILE A 107 -4.33 5.48 -7.79
N GLN A 108 -3.69 6.20 -8.71
CA GLN A 108 -4.35 6.78 -9.86
C GLN A 108 -3.90 6.07 -11.13
N GLN A 109 -4.87 5.50 -11.85
CA GLN A 109 -4.65 5.01 -13.20
C GLN A 109 -4.65 6.23 -14.15
N THR A 110 -3.62 6.35 -14.98
CA THR A 110 -3.48 7.49 -15.90
C THR A 110 -4.01 7.13 -17.29
N GLN A 111 -3.18 6.50 -18.13
CA GLN A 111 -3.55 6.07 -19.48
C GLN A 111 -3.17 4.61 -19.72
N GLY A 112 -4.11 3.86 -20.31
CA GLY A 112 -3.93 2.43 -20.55
C GLY A 112 -3.66 1.69 -19.24
N LYS A 113 -2.53 0.98 -19.17
CA LYS A 113 -2.09 0.25 -17.97
C LYS A 113 -1.27 1.10 -17.01
N ARG A 114 -0.87 2.33 -17.36
CA ARG A 114 -0.01 3.14 -16.50
C ARG A 114 -0.75 3.60 -15.25
N SER A 115 -0.03 3.60 -14.14
CA SER A 115 -0.54 3.93 -12.82
C SER A 115 0.52 4.65 -11.98
N VAL A 116 0.06 5.51 -11.09
CA VAL A 116 0.90 6.22 -10.12
C VAL A 116 0.43 5.84 -8.73
N LEU A 117 1.38 5.43 -7.90
CA LEU A 117 1.19 5.24 -6.47
C LEU A 117 1.69 6.49 -5.75
N VAL A 118 0.86 7.06 -4.89
CA VAL A 118 1.22 8.13 -3.97
C VAL A 118 1.02 7.62 -2.54
N SER A 119 2.06 7.74 -1.72
CA SER A 119 2.03 7.39 -0.30
C SER A 119 2.91 8.35 0.48
N ASN A 120 2.31 8.98 1.48
CA ASN A 120 3.01 9.90 2.39
C ASN A 120 3.57 9.17 3.63
N GLN A 121 3.38 7.84 3.71
CA GLN A 121 3.85 7.00 4.82
C GLN A 121 5.15 6.27 4.46
N ARG A 122 5.98 6.92 3.63
CA ARG A 122 7.25 6.40 3.15
C ARG A 122 8.37 7.06 3.94
N GLY A 123 8.75 6.40 5.03
CA GLY A 123 9.77 6.89 5.95
C GLY A 123 11.18 6.77 5.41
N LEU A 124 12.14 6.76 6.32
CA LEU A 124 13.55 6.67 6.04
C LEU A 124 14.04 5.21 6.02
N TYR A 125 14.82 4.84 5.03
CA TYR A 125 15.57 3.58 5.02
C TYR A 125 17.04 3.86 5.32
N VAL A 126 17.64 3.14 6.26
CA VAL A 126 19.08 3.23 6.52
C VAL A 126 19.77 2.11 5.74
N THR A 127 20.58 2.49 4.76
CA THR A 127 21.33 1.52 3.94
C THR A 127 22.35 0.75 4.78
N LYS A 128 22.87 -0.37 4.27
CA LYS A 128 23.95 -1.13 4.94
C LYS A 128 25.20 -0.29 5.22
N LYS A 129 25.43 0.78 4.45
CA LYS A 129 26.54 1.74 4.64
C LYS A 129 26.24 2.81 5.70
N GLY A 130 25.10 2.73 6.39
CA GLY A 130 24.66 3.72 7.38
C GLY A 130 24.10 5.00 6.77
N THR A 131 24.06 5.12 5.44
CA THR A 131 23.54 6.32 4.77
C THR A 131 22.00 6.32 4.82
N PRO A 132 21.37 7.39 5.30
CA PRO A 132 19.92 7.54 5.29
C PRO A 132 19.42 7.78 3.86
N LEU A 133 18.33 7.10 3.50
CA LEU A 133 17.65 7.20 2.21
C LEU A 133 16.18 7.55 2.45
N GLU A 134 15.76 8.72 2.01
CA GLU A 134 14.34 9.09 1.99
C GLU A 134 13.64 8.36 0.85
N LEU A 135 12.63 7.57 1.20
CA LEU A 135 11.89 6.79 0.23
C LEU A 135 10.91 7.70 -0.53
N LYS A 136 10.92 7.64 -1.86
CA LYS A 136 10.05 8.46 -2.72
C LYS A 136 8.58 8.17 -2.43
N GLY A 137 7.83 9.21 -2.06
CA GLY A 137 6.38 9.11 -1.83
C GLY A 137 5.56 8.88 -3.10
N ILE A 138 6.15 9.10 -4.29
CA ILE A 138 5.51 8.88 -5.58
C ILE A 138 6.27 7.78 -6.33
N MET A 139 5.55 6.79 -6.82
CA MET A 139 6.09 5.70 -7.64
C MET A 139 5.27 5.53 -8.91
N HIS A 140 5.96 5.23 -10.01
CA HIS A 140 5.33 4.94 -11.28
C HIS A 140 5.28 3.43 -11.50
N GLY A 141 4.26 2.98 -12.22
CA GLY A 141 4.07 1.56 -12.42
C GLY A 141 2.92 1.23 -13.35
N ASP A 142 2.60 -0.04 -13.43
CA ASP A 142 1.56 -0.55 -14.30
C ASP A 142 0.54 -1.41 -13.55
N ARG A 143 -0.71 -1.28 -13.97
CA ARG A 143 -1.79 -2.19 -13.68
C ARG A 143 -1.68 -3.40 -14.60
N LEU A 144 -1.43 -4.56 -14.01
CA LEU A 144 -1.26 -5.84 -14.69
C LEU A 144 -2.60 -6.53 -14.96
N ARG A 145 -3.58 -6.34 -14.07
CA ARG A 145 -4.94 -6.90 -14.13
C ARG A 145 -5.93 -5.92 -13.52
#